data_AF-A0A8U0A5L1-F1
#
_entry.id   AF-A0A8U0A5L1-F1
#
_cell.length_a   1.000
_cell.length_b   1.000
_cell.length_c   1.000
_cell.angle_alpha   90.00
_cell.angle_beta   90.00
_cell.angle_gamma   90.00
#
_symmetry.space_group_name_H-M   'P 1'
#
loop_
_entity.id
_entity.type
_entity.pdbx_description
1 polymer ?
#
loop_
_entity_poly.entity_id
_entity_poly.type
_entity_poly.pdbx_seq_one_letter_code
_entity_poly.pdbx_strand_id
1 'polypeptide(L)'
;MVDPPQRDLIGQFVGSDCDPCHATCSFHEDTCTLKAGDTLQIEVEYVDEGWIPLFHRCTAHAVPLFPEEHSVYGVDQALMETTLSPTGAHLPRTNEYVPEALTITDITVVDHSPATEGRRPTDQY
;
A
#
# COMPACT_ATOMS: atom_id res chain seq x y z
N MET A 1 6.54 4.38 20.48
CA MET A 1 6.96 4.71 19.11
C MET A 1 6.76 3.43 18.33
N VAL A 2 5.85 3.45 17.35
CA VAL A 2 5.55 2.28 16.52
C VAL A 2 6.76 1.98 15.64
N ASP A 3 6.99 0.70 15.34
CA ASP A 3 8.10 0.28 14.49
C ASP A 3 7.96 0.89 13.08
N PRO A 4 9.08 1.18 12.40
CA PRO A 4 9.05 1.72 11.05
C PRO A 4 8.40 0.72 10.06
N PRO A 5 7.47 1.17 9.20
CA PRO A 5 6.66 0.34 8.30
C PRO A 5 7.46 -0.47 7.27
N GLN A 6 8.71 -0.07 7.05
CA GLN A 6 9.64 -0.72 6.13
C GLN A 6 9.82 -2.21 6.42
N ARG A 7 9.86 -2.61 7.70
CA ARG A 7 10.13 -4.01 8.04
C ARG A 7 9.03 -4.95 7.57
N ASP A 8 7.78 -4.50 7.64
CA ASP A 8 6.62 -5.36 7.41
C ASP A 8 6.15 -5.33 5.96
N LEU A 9 6.43 -4.24 5.24
CA LEU A 9 5.95 -4.01 3.87
C LEU A 9 6.94 -4.45 2.78
N ILE A 10 8.25 -4.38 3.02
CA ILE A 10 9.24 -4.75 2.00
C ILE A 10 9.09 -6.24 1.63
N GLY A 11 9.03 -6.52 0.33
CA GLY A 11 8.82 -7.85 -0.23
C GLY A 11 7.35 -8.24 -0.38
N GLN A 12 6.40 -7.44 0.13
CA GLN A 12 4.99 -7.71 -0.09
C GLN A 12 4.61 -7.59 -1.57
N PHE A 13 3.79 -8.52 -2.04
CA PHE A 13 3.25 -8.54 -3.39
C PHE A 13 2.21 -7.43 -3.58
N VAL A 14 2.35 -6.67 -4.67
CA VAL A 14 1.45 -5.57 -5.04
C VAL A 14 0.89 -5.69 -6.46
N GLY A 15 1.33 -6.72 -7.19
CA GLY A 15 0.79 -7.04 -8.51
C GLY A 15 -0.63 -7.59 -8.46
N SER A 16 -1.21 -7.85 -9.63
CA SER A 16 -2.49 -8.52 -9.78
C SER A 16 -2.29 -10.02 -9.91
N ASP A 17 -3.11 -10.83 -9.24
CA ASP A 17 -3.04 -12.30 -9.38
C ASP A 17 -3.22 -12.78 -10.82
N CYS A 18 -3.96 -12.04 -11.66
CA CYS A 18 -4.15 -12.38 -13.07
C CYS A 18 -3.05 -11.81 -13.99
N ASP A 19 -2.26 -10.85 -13.51
CA ASP A 19 -1.13 -10.25 -14.23
C ASP A 19 -0.07 -9.77 -13.22
N PRO A 20 0.78 -10.68 -12.70
CA PRO A 20 1.68 -10.38 -11.57
C PRO A 20 2.74 -9.31 -11.86
N CYS A 21 3.01 -9.07 -13.15
CA CYS A 21 3.91 -8.02 -13.64
C CYS A 21 3.32 -6.61 -13.55
N HIS A 22 2.06 -6.51 -13.14
CA HIS A 22 1.31 -5.28 -13.17
C HIS A 22 0.50 -5.06 -11.89
N ALA A 23 0.49 -3.84 -11.39
CA ALA A 23 -0.32 -3.42 -10.26
C ALA A 23 -1.46 -2.51 -10.74
N THR A 24 -2.52 -2.40 -9.93
CA THR A 24 -3.65 -1.53 -10.23
C THR A 24 -3.78 -0.45 -9.17
N CYS A 25 -4.13 0.75 -9.60
CA CYS A 25 -4.50 1.82 -8.69
C CYS A 25 -5.95 1.64 -8.25
N SER A 26 -6.20 1.74 -6.95
CA SER A 26 -7.51 1.56 -6.32
C SER A 26 -8.56 2.62 -6.72
N PHE A 27 -8.13 3.71 -7.37
CA PHE A 27 -8.96 4.91 -7.60
C PHE A 27 -9.28 5.18 -9.08
N HIS A 28 -8.87 4.29 -9.99
CA HIS A 28 -9.36 4.37 -11.36
C HIS A 28 -10.63 3.53 -11.54
N GLU A 29 -11.56 4.04 -12.35
CA GLU A 29 -12.69 3.26 -12.87
C GLU A 29 -12.23 2.26 -13.96
N ASP A 30 -11.20 2.62 -14.72
CA ASP A 30 -10.51 1.76 -15.70
C ASP A 30 -9.21 1.18 -15.11
N THR A 31 -8.73 0.03 -15.59
CA THR A 31 -7.46 -0.51 -15.12
C THR A 31 -6.27 0.36 -15.54
N CYS A 32 -5.82 1.25 -14.65
CA CYS A 32 -4.49 1.84 -14.73
C CYS A 32 -3.48 0.76 -14.35
N THR A 33 -2.65 0.39 -15.31
CA THR A 33 -1.70 -0.71 -15.19
C THR A 33 -0.32 -0.15 -14.89
N LEU A 34 0.09 -0.19 -13.62
CA LEU A 34 1.43 0.17 -13.17
C LEU A 34 2.39 -1.01 -13.39
N LYS A 35 3.64 -0.74 -13.74
CA LYS A 35 4.67 -1.75 -14.02
C LYS A 35 5.95 -1.51 -13.23
N ALA A 36 6.90 -2.42 -13.38
CA ALA A 36 8.24 -2.26 -12.83
C ALA A 36 8.87 -0.90 -13.18
N GLY A 37 9.43 -0.23 -12.16
CA GLY A 37 10.02 1.10 -12.25
C GLY A 37 9.03 2.25 -12.02
N ASP A 38 7.73 2.00 -12.02
CA ASP A 38 6.74 3.03 -11.68
C ASP A 38 6.72 3.29 -10.16
N THR A 39 6.41 4.53 -9.80
CA THR A 39 6.17 4.90 -8.40
C THR A 39 4.73 4.60 -8.02
N LEU A 40 4.56 3.93 -6.89
CA LEU A 40 3.29 3.66 -6.26
C LEU A 40 3.25 4.35 -4.89
N GLN A 41 2.17 5.08 -4.63
CA GLN A 41 1.87 5.57 -3.29
C GLN A 41 0.96 4.57 -2.58
N ILE A 42 1.27 4.24 -1.34
CA ILE A 42 0.59 3.23 -0.53
C ILE A 42 0.09 3.90 0.73
N GLU A 43 -1.19 3.68 1.01
CA GLU A 43 -1.79 3.99 2.30
C GLU A 43 -1.71 2.77 3.19
N VAL A 44 -1.20 2.93 4.41
CA VAL A 44 -1.09 1.83 5.37
C VAL A 44 -1.58 2.23 6.75
N GLU A 45 -2.02 1.22 7.51
CA GLU A 45 -2.37 1.35 8.92
C GLU A 45 -1.60 0.33 9.77
N TYR A 46 -1.36 0.67 11.04
CA TYR A 46 -0.74 -0.21 12.02
C TYR A 46 -1.80 -0.87 12.90
N VAL A 47 -2.00 -2.18 12.70
CA VAL A 47 -3.01 -3.01 13.37
C VAL A 47 -2.33 -4.29 13.87
N ASP A 48 -2.70 -4.76 15.07
CA ASP A 48 -2.25 -6.05 15.62
C ASP A 48 -0.73 -6.29 15.51
N GLU A 49 0.05 -5.25 15.85
CA GLU A 49 1.51 -5.24 15.85
C GLU A 49 2.21 -5.21 14.47
N GLY A 50 1.49 -4.96 13.37
CA GLY A 50 2.06 -4.86 12.03
C GLY A 50 1.44 -3.78 11.14
N TRP A 51 2.21 -3.34 10.13
CA TRP A 51 1.72 -2.43 9.09
C TRP A 51 1.05 -3.20 7.95
N ILE A 52 -0.16 -2.77 7.57
CA ILE A 52 -0.99 -3.43 6.55
C ILE A 52 -1.36 -2.40 5.46
N PRO A 53 -1.24 -2.76 4.17
CA PRO A 53 -1.70 -1.91 3.08
C PRO A 53 -3.22 -1.84 2.97
N LEU A 54 -3.73 -0.63 2.75
CA LEU A 54 -5.16 -0.33 2.54
C LEU A 54 -5.46 -0.09 1.07
N PHE A 55 -4.74 0.86 0.48
CA PHE A 55 -4.98 1.32 -0.89
C PHE A 55 -3.68 1.65 -1.62
N HIS A 56 -3.76 1.56 -2.95
CA HIS A 56 -2.66 1.83 -3.87
C HIS A 56 -3.03 2.98 -4.83
N ARG A 57 -2.17 3.99 -4.90
CA ARG A 57 -2.33 5.18 -5.76
C ARG A 57 -1.21 5.25 -6.79
N CYS A 58 -1.59 5.41 -8.06
CA CYS A 58 -0.64 5.85 -9.07
C CYS A 58 -0.27 7.32 -8.85
N THR A 59 0.79 7.80 -9.49
CA THR A 59 1.25 9.19 -9.37
C THR A 59 0.20 10.22 -9.79
N ALA A 60 -0.73 9.88 -10.68
CA ALA A 60 -1.84 10.76 -11.06
C ALA A 60 -2.89 10.93 -9.96
N HIS A 61 -2.97 9.98 -9.02
CA HIS A 61 -3.89 9.97 -7.89
C HIS A 61 -3.19 10.13 -6.54
N ALA A 62 -1.90 10.43 -6.55
CA ALA A 62 -1.11 10.64 -5.35
C ALA A 62 -1.60 11.89 -4.61
N VAL A 63 -1.68 11.78 -3.29
CA VAL A 63 -2.05 12.87 -2.39
C VAL A 63 -0.85 13.27 -1.55
N PRO A 64 -0.79 14.52 -1.06
CA PRO A 64 0.36 14.98 -0.28
C PRO A 64 0.32 14.54 1.20
N LEU A 65 -0.84 14.14 1.71
CA LEU A 65 -1.09 13.80 3.11
C LEU A 65 -2.09 12.63 3.17
N PHE A 66 -2.05 11.86 4.25
CA PHE A 66 -2.99 10.75 4.43
C PHE A 66 -4.45 11.27 4.40
N PRO A 67 -5.35 10.72 3.54
CA PRO A 67 -6.72 11.21 3.43
C PRO A 67 -7.51 11.07 4.74
N GLU A 68 -8.20 12.14 5.15
CA GLU A 68 -9.01 12.13 6.37
C GLU A 68 -10.32 11.34 6.24
N GLU A 69 -10.74 11.06 5.00
CA GLU A 69 -12.00 10.40 4.65
C GLU A 69 -11.95 8.87 4.76
N HIS A 70 -10.75 8.29 4.88
CA HIS A 70 -10.60 6.84 5.00
C HIS A 70 -10.72 6.41 6.46
N SER A 71 -11.56 5.40 6.70
CA SER A 71 -11.68 4.79 8.01
C SER A 71 -10.42 3.98 8.32
N VAL A 72 -9.68 4.40 9.34
CA VAL A 72 -8.52 3.69 9.86
C VAL A 72 -8.90 3.04 11.19
N TYR A 73 -8.62 1.75 11.28
CA TYR A 73 -8.88 0.91 12.45
C TYR A 73 -7.63 0.73 13.30
N GLY A 74 -6.46 0.99 12.73
CA GLY A 74 -5.17 0.98 13.41
C GLY A 74 -4.94 2.08 14.44
N VAL A 75 -3.88 1.91 15.22
CA VAL A 75 -3.39 2.91 16.19
C VAL A 75 -2.43 3.92 15.56
N ASP A 76 -1.99 3.65 14.33
CA ASP A 76 -1.14 4.54 13.53
C ASP A 76 -1.46 4.40 12.04
N GLN A 77 -1.13 5.42 11.26
CA GLN A 77 -1.34 5.45 9.82
C GLN A 77 -0.24 6.26 9.12
N ALA A 78 0.08 5.86 7.90
CA ALA A 78 1.10 6.52 7.14
C ALA A 78 0.84 6.42 5.64
N LEU A 79 1.30 7.45 4.94
CA LEU A 79 1.34 7.52 3.50
C LEU A 79 2.77 7.32 3.05
N MET A 80 2.97 6.41 2.10
CA MET A 80 4.30 6.01 1.65
C MET A 80 4.40 6.03 0.14
N GLU A 81 5.61 6.24 -0.36
CA GLU A 81 5.96 6.02 -1.76
C GLU A 81 6.94 4.87 -1.87
N THR A 82 6.73 4.03 -2.88
CA THR A 82 7.64 2.95 -3.24
C THR A 82 7.84 2.88 -4.75
N THR A 83 8.95 2.30 -5.17
CA THR A 83 9.18 1.93 -6.56
C THR A 83 8.86 0.46 -6.74
N LEU A 84 8.02 0.15 -7.73
CA LEU A 84 7.66 -1.22 -8.06
C LEU A 84 8.85 -1.95 -8.66
N SER A 85 9.20 -3.09 -8.08
CA SER A 85 10.32 -3.90 -8.56
C SER A 85 9.90 -5.37 -8.73
N PRO A 86 10.32 -6.04 -9.81
CA PRO A 86 10.04 -7.44 -10.04
C PRO A 86 11.04 -8.29 -9.24
N THR A 87 10.83 -8.42 -7.93
CA THR A 87 11.70 -9.25 -7.07
C THR A 87 11.16 -10.66 -6.84
N GLY A 88 9.94 -10.90 -7.31
CA GLY A 88 9.26 -12.19 -7.27
C GLY A 88 8.54 -12.45 -5.96
N ALA A 89 7.41 -13.15 -6.05
CA ALA A 89 6.54 -13.43 -4.92
C ALA A 89 5.76 -14.73 -5.13
N HIS A 90 5.29 -15.32 -4.03
CA HIS A 90 4.25 -16.35 -4.08
C HIS A 90 2.89 -15.68 -4.27
N LEU A 91 2.14 -16.07 -5.31
CA LEU A 91 0.81 -15.50 -5.54
C LEU A 91 -0.17 -15.93 -4.45
N PRO A 92 -0.92 -15.00 -3.83
CA PRO A 92 -1.86 -15.31 -2.75
C PRO A 92 -2.84 -16.45 -3.04
N ARG A 93 -3.33 -16.56 -4.28
CA ARG A 93 -4.37 -17.55 -4.65
C ARG A 93 -3.84 -18.93 -5.00
N THR A 94 -2.69 -19.02 -5.64
CA THR A 94 -2.14 -20.31 -6.13
C THR A 94 -0.96 -20.79 -5.30
N ASN A 95 -0.36 -19.91 -4.50
CA ASN A 95 0.90 -20.12 -3.78
C ASN A 95 2.08 -20.49 -4.71
N GLU A 96 1.94 -20.25 -6.01
CA GLU A 96 3.01 -20.43 -6.99
C GLU A 96 3.99 -19.26 -6.92
N TYR A 97 5.29 -19.55 -6.95
CA TYR A 97 6.31 -18.51 -7.01
C TYR A 97 6.44 -17.98 -8.44
N VAL A 98 6.23 -16.69 -8.61
CA VAL A 98 6.35 -15.96 -9.87
C VAL A 98 7.52 -14.98 -9.76
N PRO A 99 8.66 -15.22 -10.46
CA PRO A 99 9.86 -14.38 -10.38
C PRO A 99 9.64 -12.92 -10.81
N GLU A 100 8.75 -12.70 -11.77
CA GLU A 100 8.44 -11.40 -12.35
C GLU A 100 7.37 -10.60 -11.56
N ALA A 101 6.86 -11.18 -10.46
CA ALA A 101 5.86 -10.53 -9.64
C ALA A 101 6.38 -9.24 -9.00
N LEU A 102 5.58 -8.18 -9.09
CA LEU A 102 5.90 -6.90 -8.49
C LEU A 102 5.75 -6.92 -6.98
N THR A 103 6.77 -6.41 -6.29
CA THR A 103 6.77 -6.25 -4.84
C THR A 103 7.24 -4.86 -4.42
N ILE A 104 6.96 -4.53 -3.16
CA ILE A 104 7.46 -3.34 -2.47
C ILE A 104 8.96 -3.54 -2.17
N THR A 105 9.78 -2.51 -2.42
CA THR A 105 11.23 -2.58 -2.18
C THR A 105 11.73 -1.38 -1.40
N ASP A 106 11.92 -0.24 -2.04
CA ASP A 106 12.32 0.99 -1.38
C ASP A 106 11.07 1.73 -0.89
N ILE A 107 11.05 2.16 0.38
CA ILE A 107 9.91 2.88 0.95
C ILE A 107 10.37 4.22 1.50
N THR A 108 9.71 5.28 1.05
CA THR A 108 9.82 6.62 1.60
C THR A 108 8.52 6.97 2.30
N VAL A 109 8.59 7.37 3.57
CA VAL A 109 7.41 7.85 4.30
C VAL A 109 7.17 9.31 3.88
N VAL A 110 6.01 9.56 3.26
CA VAL A 110 5.57 10.88 2.80
C VAL A 110 4.88 11.63 3.93
N ASP A 111 3.97 10.95 4.62
CA ASP A 111 3.24 11.47 5.76
C ASP A 111 3.11 10.39 6.82
N HIS A 112 3.28 10.78 8.08
CA HIS A 112 3.07 9.92 9.23
C HIS A 112 2.10 10.63 10.17
N SER A 113 0.90 10.07 10.27
CA SER A 113 -0.20 10.73 10.95
C SER A 113 -0.66 9.84 12.09
N PRO A 114 -0.32 10.13 13.37
CA PRO A 114 -0.80 9.33 14.48
C PRO A 114 -2.33 9.32 14.48
N ALA A 115 -2.93 8.13 14.39
CA ALA A 115 -4.36 7.96 14.60
C ALA A 115 -4.61 8.20 16.09
N THR A 116 -5.23 9.32 16.45
CA THR A 116 -5.34 9.79 17.84
C THR A 116 -6.38 9.01 18.67
N GLU A 117 -6.48 7.69 18.46
CA GLU A 117 -7.72 6.90 18.31
C GLU A 117 -8.15 6.92 16.84
N GLY A 118 -8.15 5.76 16.17
CA GLY A 118 -8.63 5.58 14.79
C GLY A 118 -9.79 6.52 14.53
N ARG A 119 -9.66 7.40 13.52
CA ARG A 119 -10.74 8.31 13.12
C ARG A 119 -11.90 7.42 12.68
N ARG A 120 -12.71 7.01 13.65
CA ARG A 120 -13.98 6.33 13.42
C ARG A 120 -14.78 7.31 12.56
N PRO A 121 -15.49 6.81 11.54
CA PRO A 121 -16.21 7.66 10.62
C PRO A 121 -17.00 8.71 11.39
N THR A 122 -16.99 9.95 10.91
CA THR A 122 -17.89 11.01 11.37
C THR A 122 -19.34 10.75 10.94
N ASP A 123 -19.77 9.48 10.95
CA ASP A 123 -21.18 9.13 11.02
C ASP A 123 -21.59 9.18 12.50
N GLN A 124 -21.66 10.42 12.99
CA GLN A 124 -22.79 10.80 13.81
C GLN A 124 -24.04 10.58 12.95
N TYR A 125 -24.79 9.50 13.19
CA TYR A 125 -26.25 9.45 13.40
C TYR A 125 -26.79 8.01 13.33
#